data_AF-A0A2R6MIJ3-F1
#
_entry.id   AF-A0A2R6MIJ3-F1
#
_cell.length_a   1.000
_cell.length_b   1.000
_cell.length_c   1.000
_cell.angle_alpha   90.00
_cell.angle_beta   90.00
_cell.angle_gamma   90.00
#
_symmetry.space_group_name_H-M   'P 1'
#
loop_
_entity.id
_entity.type
_entity.pdbx_description
1 polymer ?
#
loop_
_entity_poly.entity_id
_entity_poly.type
_entity_poly.pdbx_seq_one_letter_code
_entity_poly.pdbx_strand_id
1 'polypeptide(L)'
;MNALDGIRWLAVVPFVLALWSGNRPVHDTGGVHLGLSGSLPYPVTGGWSFLDLPSTGVTETLTTDPVGSTGLLAPLLGVLVTAVLAAGYLGTIHRRLAGEQPQVLTDVRRYTVSVLGFQLFVFISVIVLVLIGALSAPFVLVTFVGLIGGGYFFYPALFVIVAEDRDLLSVLQRSYAITRSGGAAFSYAVRYLIATALVSIPATAVFVNLGYPGTLAGLILLAPVGLVFDITTMAFIEDALDDLGPEVRRT
;
A
#
# COMPACT_ATOMS: atom_id res chain seq x y z
N MET A 1 24.35 -9.38 -8.16
CA MET A 1 23.09 -10.07 -8.55
C MET A 1 22.02 -9.00 -8.65
N ASN A 2 21.32 -8.86 -9.79
CA ASN A 2 20.17 -7.95 -9.85
C ASN A 2 19.09 -8.49 -8.89
N ALA A 3 18.64 -7.68 -7.94
CA ALA A 3 17.58 -8.05 -6.99
C ALA A 3 16.30 -8.54 -7.68
N LEU A 4 16.10 -8.15 -8.94
CA LEU A 4 14.97 -8.52 -9.79
C LEU A 4 15.10 -9.90 -10.45
N ASP A 5 16.29 -10.50 -10.50
CA ASP A 5 16.49 -11.78 -11.20
C ASP A 5 15.81 -12.92 -10.42
N GLY A 6 14.83 -13.57 -11.05
CA GLY A 6 14.02 -14.65 -10.47
C GLY A 6 12.68 -14.23 -9.86
N ILE A 7 12.41 -12.91 -9.71
CA ILE A 7 11.15 -12.42 -9.11
C ILE A 7 10.38 -11.40 -9.96
N ARG A 8 10.82 -11.10 -11.19
CA ARG A 8 10.11 -10.15 -12.09
C ARG A 8 8.64 -10.51 -12.34
N TRP A 9 8.32 -11.80 -12.28
CA TRP A 9 6.96 -12.31 -12.43
C TRP A 9 6.02 -11.84 -11.29
N LEU A 10 6.56 -11.44 -10.14
CA LEU A 10 5.77 -10.86 -9.05
C LEU A 10 5.13 -9.53 -9.42
N ALA A 11 5.60 -8.83 -10.47
CA ALA A 11 4.94 -7.63 -10.99
C ALA A 11 3.49 -7.90 -11.45
N VAL A 12 3.11 -9.16 -11.66
CA VAL A 12 1.71 -9.54 -11.89
C VAL A 12 0.82 -9.18 -10.69
N VAL A 13 1.33 -9.22 -9.46
CA VAL A 13 0.54 -8.91 -8.25
C VAL A 13 0.08 -7.44 -8.21
N PRO A 14 0.97 -6.43 -8.30
CA PRO A 14 0.54 -5.02 -8.34
C PRO A 14 -0.34 -4.72 -9.57
N PHE A 15 -0.17 -5.43 -10.68
CA PHE A 15 -1.05 -5.32 -11.84
C PHE A 15 -2.47 -5.87 -11.56
N VAL A 16 -2.58 -7.10 -11.04
CA VAL A 16 -3.87 -7.72 -10.70
C VAL A 16 -4.61 -6.90 -9.65
N LEU A 17 -3.89 -6.39 -8.63
CA LEU A 17 -4.48 -5.50 -7.63
C LEU A 17 -4.96 -4.19 -8.22
N ALA A 18 -4.20 -3.61 -9.14
CA ALA A 18 -4.65 -2.40 -9.84
C ALA A 18 -5.91 -2.67 -10.69
N LEU A 19 -6.00 -3.80 -11.39
CA LEU A 19 -7.22 -4.16 -12.10
C LEU A 19 -8.41 -4.37 -11.15
N TRP A 20 -8.19 -5.05 -10.02
CA TRP A 20 -9.23 -5.30 -9.03
C TRP A 20 -9.75 -4.01 -8.37
N SER A 21 -8.87 -3.06 -8.08
CA SER A 21 -9.26 -1.75 -7.54
C SER A 21 -9.82 -0.80 -8.60
N GLY A 22 -9.69 -1.16 -9.88
CA GLY A 22 -9.92 -0.31 -11.04
C GLY A 22 -11.34 -0.39 -11.59
N ASN A 23 -12.31 0.12 -10.84
CA ASN A 23 -13.59 0.55 -11.40
C ASN A 23 -13.74 2.07 -11.26
N ARG A 24 -12.64 2.82 -11.46
CA ARG A 24 -12.67 4.28 -11.49
C ARG A 24 -13.06 4.75 -12.89
N PRO A 25 -14.10 5.59 -13.05
CA PRO A 25 -14.47 6.09 -14.35
C PRO A 25 -13.32 6.93 -14.93
N VAL A 26 -12.74 6.47 -16.04
CA VAL A 26 -11.74 7.24 -16.79
C VAL A 26 -12.51 8.20 -17.68
N HIS A 27 -12.50 9.48 -17.32
CA HIS A 27 -13.16 10.52 -18.10
C HIS A 27 -12.21 11.10 -19.15
N ASP A 28 -12.70 11.23 -20.38
CA ASP A 28 -12.00 11.93 -21.44
C ASP A 28 -11.98 13.43 -21.14
N THR A 29 -10.79 13.99 -20.99
CA THR A 29 -10.59 15.34 -20.45
C THR A 29 -10.61 16.44 -21.51
N GLY A 30 -10.69 16.09 -22.80
CA GLY A 30 -10.71 17.08 -23.90
C GLY A 30 -9.46 17.98 -23.98
N GLY A 31 -8.38 17.66 -23.23
CA GLY A 31 -7.17 18.46 -23.08
C GLY A 31 -6.03 17.69 -22.40
N VAL A 32 -4.83 18.29 -22.33
CA VAL A 32 -3.63 17.66 -21.74
C VAL A 32 -3.71 17.70 -20.21
N HIS A 33 -3.68 16.54 -19.58
CA HIS A 33 -3.66 16.35 -18.13
C HIS A 33 -2.22 16.14 -17.62
N LEU A 34 -1.85 16.94 -16.63
CA LEU A 34 -0.65 16.75 -15.80
C LEU A 34 -1.15 16.61 -14.35
N GLY A 35 -0.74 15.54 -13.69
CA GLY A 35 -1.18 15.24 -12.34
C GLY A 35 -0.06 14.72 -11.47
N LEU A 36 -0.24 14.84 -10.16
CA LEU A 36 0.77 14.53 -9.16
C LEU A 36 0.15 13.61 -8.11
N SER A 37 0.48 12.33 -8.17
CA SER A 37 0.14 11.37 -7.13
C SER A 37 1.32 11.15 -6.19
N GLY A 38 1.02 11.05 -4.89
CA GLY A 38 1.96 10.67 -3.86
C GLY A 38 1.27 9.78 -2.84
N SER A 39 1.81 8.59 -2.62
CA SER A 39 1.31 7.66 -1.60
C SER A 39 2.38 7.41 -0.55
N LEU A 40 1.96 7.19 0.69
CA LEU A 40 2.82 6.57 1.69
C LEU A 40 3.18 5.13 1.25
N PRO A 41 4.28 4.55 1.73
CA PRO A 41 4.61 3.17 1.42
C PRO A 41 3.43 2.26 1.78
N TYR A 42 2.92 1.55 0.78
CA TYR A 42 1.81 0.61 0.93
C TYR A 42 2.29 -0.79 0.50
N PRO A 43 1.85 -1.87 1.15
CA PRO A 43 2.34 -3.24 0.95
C PRO A 43 2.33 -3.74 -0.49
N VAL A 44 1.45 -3.18 -1.31
CA VAL A 44 1.42 -3.44 -2.74
C VAL A 44 1.26 -2.11 -3.47
N THR A 45 2.36 -1.63 -4.04
CA THR A 45 2.37 -0.38 -4.79
C THR A 45 1.88 -0.63 -6.22
N GLY A 46 0.57 -0.47 -6.43
CA GLY A 46 -0.08 -0.66 -7.73
C GLY A 46 0.10 0.53 -8.68
N GLY A 47 -0.21 0.35 -9.96
CA GLY A 47 -0.11 1.42 -10.97
C GLY A 47 -0.90 2.68 -10.65
N TRP A 48 -1.99 2.57 -9.88
CA TRP A 48 -2.79 3.71 -9.40
C TRP A 48 -2.03 4.64 -8.45
N SER A 49 -0.97 4.16 -7.77
CA SER A 49 -0.13 5.02 -6.93
C SER A 49 0.66 6.05 -7.74
N PHE A 50 0.73 5.88 -9.07
CA PHE A 50 1.49 6.77 -9.97
C PHE A 50 0.60 7.51 -10.98
N LEU A 51 -0.65 7.09 -11.16
CA LEU A 51 -1.57 7.71 -12.10
C LEU A 51 -2.53 8.63 -11.34
N ASP A 52 -2.44 9.92 -11.65
CA ASP A 52 -3.45 10.90 -11.22
C ASP A 52 -4.54 10.98 -12.30
N LEU A 53 -5.76 10.63 -11.93
CA LEU A 53 -6.90 10.65 -12.85
C LEU A 53 -7.64 11.99 -12.72
N PRO A 54 -8.14 12.57 -13.83
CA PRO A 54 -8.96 13.76 -13.75
C PRO A 54 -10.20 13.49 -12.89
N SER A 55 -10.31 14.18 -11.75
CA SER A 55 -11.51 14.18 -10.91
C SER A 55 -12.31 15.45 -11.19
N THR A 56 -13.58 15.30 -11.56
CA THR A 56 -14.48 16.45 -11.74
C THR A 56 -14.98 16.94 -10.38
N GLY A 57 -14.12 17.64 -9.63
CA GLY A 57 -14.49 18.36 -8.42
C GLY A 57 -15.01 17.49 -7.26
N VAL A 58 -15.29 18.15 -6.12
CA VAL A 58 -15.74 17.58 -4.83
C VAL A 58 -17.20 17.08 -4.91
N THR A 59 -17.57 16.44 -6.02
CA THR A 59 -18.93 15.96 -6.27
C THR A 59 -18.89 14.63 -7.02
N GLU A 60 -17.93 13.75 -6.69
CA GLU A 60 -18.31 12.34 -6.61
C GLU A 60 -19.23 12.25 -5.39
N THR A 61 -20.51 12.41 -5.69
CA THR A 61 -21.64 11.96 -4.88
C THR A 61 -21.17 10.88 -3.92
N LEU A 62 -21.28 11.19 -2.62
CA LEU A 62 -21.75 10.24 -1.63
C LEU A 62 -23.07 9.67 -2.17
N THR A 63 -23.01 8.81 -3.19
CA THR A 63 -24.10 7.91 -3.51
C THR A 63 -24.20 7.09 -2.25
N THR A 64 -25.16 7.51 -1.44
CA THR A 64 -25.77 6.76 -0.37
C THR A 64 -26.30 5.47 -0.96
N ASP A 65 -25.39 4.55 -1.24
CA ASP A 65 -25.65 3.15 -1.07
C ASP A 65 -24.70 2.70 0.04
N PRO A 66 -24.98 3.07 1.31
CA PRO A 66 -24.06 2.79 2.41
C PRO A 66 -23.88 1.28 2.60
N VAL A 67 -24.78 0.49 2.01
CA VAL A 67 -24.87 -0.95 2.02
C VAL A 67 -25.72 -1.35 0.80
N GLY A 68 -25.14 -1.38 -0.41
CA GLY A 68 -25.82 -1.99 -1.56
C GLY A 68 -26.21 -3.43 -1.31
N SER A 69 -26.92 -4.08 -2.23
CA SER A 69 -27.39 -5.48 -2.07
C SER A 69 -26.29 -6.53 -1.77
N THR A 70 -25.01 -6.14 -1.83
CA THR A 70 -23.83 -6.92 -1.41
C THR A 70 -23.32 -6.62 0.01
N GLY A 71 -23.73 -5.52 0.64
CA GLY A 71 -23.37 -5.11 2.01
C GLY A 71 -21.90 -5.17 2.39
N LEU A 72 -21.60 -5.40 3.67
CA LEU A 72 -20.23 -5.54 4.21
C LEU A 72 -19.44 -6.70 3.56
N LEU A 73 -20.07 -7.59 2.79
CA LEU A 73 -19.40 -8.74 2.19
C LEU A 73 -18.39 -8.34 1.11
N ALA A 74 -18.73 -7.38 0.25
CA ALA A 74 -17.83 -6.92 -0.80
C ALA A 74 -16.50 -6.35 -0.24
N PRO A 75 -16.50 -5.41 0.72
CA PRO A 75 -15.26 -4.91 1.29
C PRO A 75 -14.50 -5.97 2.09
N LEU A 76 -15.20 -6.88 2.79
CA LEU A 76 -14.55 -7.99 3.52
C LEU A 76 -13.86 -8.97 2.57
N LEU A 77 -14.49 -9.32 1.45
CA LEU A 77 -13.86 -10.12 0.40
C LEU A 77 -12.66 -9.39 -0.21
N GLY A 78 -12.78 -8.07 -0.42
CA GLY A 78 -11.66 -7.23 -0.85
C GLY A 78 -10.47 -7.36 0.10
N VAL A 79 -10.70 -7.20 1.41
CA VAL A 79 -9.67 -7.34 2.46
C VAL A 79 -9.05 -8.74 2.45
N LEU A 80 -9.85 -9.79 2.27
CA LEU A 80 -9.33 -11.17 2.20
C LEU A 80 -8.41 -11.37 0.98
N VAL A 81 -8.84 -10.91 -0.19
CA VAL A 81 -8.06 -11.03 -1.44
C VAL A 81 -6.77 -10.24 -1.32
N THR A 82 -6.82 -9.00 -0.82
CA THR A 82 -5.62 -8.17 -0.62
C THR A 82 -4.69 -8.79 0.41
N ALA A 83 -5.20 -9.45 1.45
CA ALA A 83 -4.37 -10.11 2.44
C ALA A 83 -3.61 -11.31 1.87
N VAL A 84 -4.30 -12.18 1.11
CA VAL A 84 -3.68 -13.33 0.44
C VAL A 84 -2.60 -12.88 -0.54
N LEU A 85 -2.91 -11.88 -1.36
CA LEU A 85 -1.94 -11.35 -2.34
C LEU A 85 -0.75 -10.70 -1.66
N ALA A 86 -0.97 -9.84 -0.66
CA ALA A 86 0.11 -9.19 0.08
C ALA A 86 0.98 -10.20 0.83
N ALA A 87 0.39 -11.23 1.45
CA ALA A 87 1.12 -12.29 2.15
C ALA A 87 2.07 -13.06 1.23
N GLY A 88 1.58 -13.52 0.08
CA GLY A 88 2.42 -14.21 -0.91
C GLY A 88 3.47 -13.31 -1.52
N TYR A 89 3.09 -12.09 -1.87
CA TYR A 89 3.96 -11.12 -2.54
C TYR A 89 5.11 -10.64 -1.65
N LEU A 90 4.79 -10.09 -0.47
CA LEU A 90 5.80 -9.62 0.46
C LEU A 90 6.64 -10.76 1.00
N GLY A 91 6.03 -11.91 1.31
CA GLY A 91 6.76 -13.09 1.79
C GLY A 91 7.80 -13.59 0.79
N THR A 92 7.44 -13.60 -0.50
CA THR A 92 8.40 -13.99 -1.54
C THR A 92 9.48 -12.94 -1.78
N ILE A 93 9.17 -11.65 -1.64
CA ILE A 93 10.18 -10.57 -1.68
C ILE A 93 11.19 -10.76 -0.53
N HIS A 94 10.70 -10.89 0.71
CA HIS A 94 11.54 -11.12 1.89
C HIS A 94 12.45 -12.34 1.72
N ARG A 95 11.86 -13.48 1.31
CA ARG A 95 12.60 -14.71 1.05
C ARG A 95 13.70 -14.51 0.01
N ARG A 96 13.43 -13.78 -1.06
CA ARG A 96 14.42 -13.52 -2.12
C ARG A 96 15.55 -12.62 -1.62
N LEU A 97 15.24 -11.61 -0.81
CA LEU A 97 16.23 -10.74 -0.17
C LEU A 97 17.14 -11.53 0.78
N ALA A 98 16.58 -12.49 1.52
CA ALA A 98 17.32 -13.44 2.35
C ALA A 98 18.15 -14.47 1.55
N GLY A 99 18.13 -14.43 0.21
CA GLY A 99 18.88 -15.36 -0.66
C GLY A 99 18.22 -16.72 -0.85
N GLU A 100 17.00 -16.92 -0.36
CA GLU A 100 16.23 -18.15 -0.50
C GLU A 100 15.45 -18.20 -1.84
N GLN A 101 14.98 -19.40 -2.21
CA GLN A 101 14.20 -19.60 -3.44
C GLN A 101 12.75 -19.11 -3.28
N PRO A 102 12.16 -18.39 -4.26
CA PRO A 102 10.76 -17.94 -4.21
C PRO A 102 9.73 -19.06 -3.94
N GLN A 103 8.83 -18.89 -2.97
CA GLN A 103 7.79 -19.88 -2.63
C GLN A 103 6.45 -19.24 -2.25
N VAL A 104 5.76 -18.61 -3.21
CA VAL A 104 4.51 -17.87 -2.97
C VAL A 104 3.46 -18.66 -2.20
N LEU A 105 3.21 -19.93 -2.54
CA LEU A 105 2.16 -20.71 -1.85
C LEU A 105 2.50 -20.96 -0.38
N THR A 106 3.77 -21.23 -0.08
CA THR A 106 4.27 -21.38 1.30
C THR A 106 4.10 -20.07 2.07
N ASP A 107 4.47 -18.95 1.43
CA ASP A 107 4.41 -17.62 2.02
C ASP A 107 2.95 -17.17 2.26
N VAL A 108 2.04 -17.44 1.32
CA VAL A 108 0.59 -17.23 1.49
C VAL A 108 0.10 -17.99 2.71
N ARG A 109 0.37 -19.30 2.81
CA ARG A 109 -0.11 -20.12 3.92
C ARG A 109 0.43 -19.65 5.27
N ARG A 110 1.67 -19.15 5.29
CA ARG A 110 2.34 -18.66 6.49
C ARG A 110 1.78 -17.33 6.95
N TYR A 111 1.70 -16.34 6.06
CA TYR A 111 1.47 -14.94 6.46
C TYR A 111 0.03 -14.46 6.32
N THR A 112 -0.85 -15.19 5.60
CA THR A 112 -2.22 -14.70 5.30
C THR A 112 -3.01 -14.35 6.55
N VAL A 113 -2.95 -15.16 7.62
CA VAL A 113 -3.72 -14.90 8.84
C VAL A 113 -3.24 -13.63 9.54
N SER A 114 -1.93 -13.46 9.69
CA SER A 114 -1.34 -12.27 10.34
C SER A 114 -1.58 -11.00 9.52
N VAL A 115 -1.40 -11.08 8.20
CA VAL A 115 -1.68 -9.98 7.27
C VAL A 115 -3.16 -9.62 7.28
N LEU A 116 -4.06 -10.61 7.25
CA LEU A 116 -5.50 -10.40 7.31
C LEU A 116 -5.91 -9.75 8.64
N GLY A 117 -5.38 -10.23 9.76
CA GLY A 117 -5.65 -9.66 11.09
C GLY A 117 -5.27 -8.19 11.16
N PHE A 118 -4.10 -7.82 10.63
CA PHE A 118 -3.68 -6.43 10.56
C PHE A 118 -4.55 -5.59 9.60
N GLN A 119 -4.88 -6.10 8.42
CA GLN A 119 -5.73 -5.36 7.47
C GLN A 119 -7.14 -5.13 8.04
N LEU A 120 -7.72 -6.11 8.74
CA LEU A 120 -8.98 -5.95 9.45
C LEU A 120 -8.87 -4.91 10.58
N PHE A 121 -7.77 -4.91 11.34
CA PHE A 121 -7.51 -3.91 12.37
C PHE A 121 -7.48 -2.49 11.79
N VAL A 122 -6.75 -2.28 10.68
CA VAL A 122 -6.71 -0.99 9.99
C VAL A 122 -8.08 -0.60 9.44
N PHE A 123 -8.77 -1.54 8.79
CA PHE A 123 -10.10 -1.31 8.23
C PHE A 123 -11.12 -0.87 9.30
N ILE A 124 -11.16 -1.57 10.44
CA ILE A 124 -12.02 -1.23 11.58
C ILE A 124 -11.62 0.14 12.15
N SER A 125 -10.32 0.39 12.31
CA SER A 125 -9.80 1.66 12.83
C SER A 125 -10.19 2.85 11.95
N VAL A 126 -10.14 2.70 10.61
CA VAL A 126 -10.60 3.72 9.66
C VAL A 126 -12.10 3.94 9.78
N ILE A 127 -12.92 2.88 9.86
CA ILE A 127 -14.37 3.01 10.08
C ILE A 127 -14.65 3.79 11.38
N VAL A 128 -14.00 3.44 12.48
CA VAL A 128 -14.16 4.12 13.77
C VAL A 128 -13.78 5.59 13.67
N LEU A 129 -12.65 5.91 13.04
CA LEU A 129 -12.21 7.29 12.83
C LEU A 129 -13.22 8.09 11.98
N VAL A 130 -13.72 7.52 10.89
CA VAL A 130 -14.73 8.15 10.04
C VAL A 130 -16.03 8.40 10.82
N LEU A 131 -16.48 7.43 11.62
CA LEU A 131 -17.65 7.59 12.47
C LEU A 131 -17.46 8.71 13.51
N ILE A 132 -16.27 8.82 14.11
CA ILE A 132 -15.91 9.92 15.02
C ILE A 132 -15.97 11.26 14.29
N GLY A 133 -15.36 11.35 13.10
CA GLY A 133 -15.37 12.55 12.27
C GLY A 133 -16.78 13.01 11.88
N ALA A 134 -17.69 12.06 11.67
CA ALA A 134 -19.09 12.34 11.34
C ALA A 134 -19.90 12.92 12.52
N LEU A 135 -19.41 12.83 13.76
CA LEU A 135 -20.12 13.35 14.93
C LEU A 135 -20.17 14.89 14.96
N SER A 136 -19.10 15.57 14.54
CA SER A 136 -19.04 17.04 14.49
C SER A 136 -17.86 17.58 13.69
N ALA A 137 -17.94 18.84 13.23
CA ALA A 137 -16.88 19.49 12.46
C ALA A 137 -15.48 19.49 13.14
N PRO A 138 -15.35 19.74 14.47
CA PRO A 138 -14.06 19.61 15.16
C PRO A 138 -13.43 18.22 15.07
N PHE A 139 -14.24 17.15 15.04
CA PHE A 139 -13.72 15.78 14.95
C PHE A 139 -13.23 15.42 13.55
N VAL A 140 -13.57 16.19 12.52
CA VAL A 140 -12.99 16.03 11.18
C VAL A 140 -11.48 16.27 11.22
N LEU A 141 -11.03 17.29 11.96
CA LEU A 141 -9.60 17.55 12.12
C LEU A 141 -8.90 16.41 12.86
N VAL A 142 -9.53 15.89 13.93
CA VAL A 142 -9.00 14.73 14.68
C VAL A 142 -8.90 13.50 13.78
N THR A 143 -9.92 13.26 12.96
CA THR A 143 -9.96 12.17 11.98
C THR A 143 -8.83 12.31 10.96
N PHE A 144 -8.66 13.51 10.39
CA PHE A 144 -7.61 13.80 9.43
C PHE A 144 -6.21 13.59 10.02
N VAL A 145 -5.93 14.14 11.20
CA VAL A 145 -4.65 13.94 11.90
C VAL A 145 -4.44 12.48 12.26
N GLY A 146 -5.49 11.78 12.72
CA GLY A 146 -5.46 10.36 13.05
C GLY A 146 -5.15 9.48 11.84
N LEU A 147 -5.71 9.78 10.67
CA LEU A 147 -5.44 9.06 9.42
C LEU A 147 -4.00 9.26 8.95
N ILE A 148 -3.50 10.50 8.97
CA ILE A 148 -2.10 10.78 8.59
C ILE A 148 -1.13 10.16 9.57
N GLY A 149 -1.35 10.37 10.87
CA GLY A 149 -0.50 9.80 11.92
C GLY A 149 -0.51 8.28 11.89
N GLY A 150 -1.71 7.66 11.83
CA GLY A 150 -1.86 6.22 11.71
C GLY A 150 -1.19 5.66 10.45
N GLY A 151 -1.35 6.32 9.31
CA GLY A 151 -0.65 5.96 8.07
C GLY A 151 0.86 5.95 8.24
N TYR A 152 1.43 6.96 8.89
CA TYR A 152 2.86 7.02 9.18
C TYR A 152 3.33 5.96 10.19
N PHE A 153 2.60 5.76 11.29
CA PHE A 153 2.99 4.80 12.33
C PHE A 153 2.82 3.33 11.91
N PHE A 154 1.88 3.06 11.00
CA PHE A 154 1.52 1.70 10.60
C PHE A 154 2.00 1.28 9.20
N TYR A 155 2.60 2.17 8.40
CA TYR A 155 3.16 1.77 7.10
C TYR A 155 4.18 0.61 7.19
N PRO A 156 5.07 0.54 8.22
CA PRO A 156 6.03 -0.57 8.32
C PRO A 156 5.38 -1.91 8.67
N ALA A 157 4.22 -1.89 9.32
CA ALA A 157 3.69 -3.05 10.04
C ALA A 157 3.53 -4.30 9.18
N LEU A 158 3.06 -4.17 7.93
CA LEU A 158 2.90 -5.32 7.04
C LEU A 158 4.23 -5.91 6.55
N PHE A 159 5.25 -5.06 6.37
CA PHE A 159 6.60 -5.52 6.10
C PHE A 159 7.20 -6.22 7.32
N VAL A 160 6.98 -5.68 8.52
CA VAL A 160 7.42 -6.29 9.79
C VAL A 160 6.75 -7.64 10.06
N ILE A 161 5.44 -7.79 9.78
CA ILE A 161 4.73 -9.08 9.89
C ILE A 161 5.46 -10.16 9.11
N VAL A 162 5.86 -9.83 7.89
CA VAL A 162 6.51 -10.78 6.99
C VAL A 162 7.97 -11.01 7.38
N ALA A 163 8.68 -9.96 7.77
CA ALA A 163 10.10 -10.02 8.14
C ALA A 163 10.35 -10.83 9.41
N GLU A 164 9.51 -10.68 10.44
CA GLU A 164 9.74 -11.30 11.76
C GLU A 164 8.79 -12.45 12.09
N ASP A 165 7.70 -12.66 11.34
CA ASP A 165 6.67 -13.68 11.60
C ASP A 165 6.11 -13.62 13.04
N ARG A 166 5.68 -12.42 13.45
CA ARG A 166 5.24 -12.10 14.82
C ARG A 166 3.74 -11.89 14.92
N ASP A 167 3.23 -11.91 16.15
CA ASP A 167 1.86 -11.53 16.46
C ASP A 167 1.60 -10.03 16.24
N LEU A 168 0.32 -9.67 16.12
CA LEU A 168 -0.11 -8.32 15.78
C LEU A 168 0.39 -7.28 16.78
N LEU A 169 0.42 -7.57 18.07
CA LEU A 169 0.80 -6.58 19.08
C LEU A 169 2.29 -6.27 19.00
N SER A 170 3.14 -7.30 18.93
CA SER A 170 4.58 -7.12 18.76
C SER A 170 4.91 -6.37 17.46
N VAL A 171 4.20 -6.66 16.37
CA VAL A 171 4.32 -5.91 15.10
C VAL A 171 4.00 -4.44 15.28
N LEU A 172 2.89 -4.09 15.95
CA LEU A 172 2.51 -2.69 16.16
C LEU A 172 3.54 -1.95 17.03
N GLN A 173 4.05 -2.60 18.08
CA GLN A 173 5.10 -2.05 18.92
C GLN A 173 6.39 -1.81 18.13
N ARG A 174 6.78 -2.75 17.26
CA ARG A 174 7.96 -2.65 16.43
C ARG A 174 7.81 -1.57 15.35
N SER A 175 6.66 -1.53 14.68
CA SER A 175 6.30 -0.48 13.72
C SER A 175 6.36 0.91 14.36
N TYR A 176 5.86 1.04 15.58
CA TYR A 176 5.96 2.26 16.37
C TYR A 176 7.40 2.59 16.77
N ALA A 177 8.21 1.61 17.17
CA ALA A 177 9.61 1.82 17.51
C ALA A 177 10.43 2.35 16.32
N ILE A 178 10.20 1.81 15.11
CA ILE A 178 10.82 2.27 13.86
C ILE A 178 10.48 3.73 13.57
N THR A 179 9.23 4.13 13.81
CA THR A 179 8.67 5.41 13.32
C THR A 179 8.70 6.54 14.35
N ARG A 180 8.71 6.22 15.66
CA ARG A 180 8.62 7.19 16.77
C ARG A 180 9.76 8.20 16.77
N SER A 181 10.98 7.79 16.40
CA SER A 181 12.15 8.68 16.41
C SER A 181 12.14 9.70 15.27
N GLY A 182 11.24 9.57 14.29
CA GLY A 182 11.22 10.40 13.09
C GLY A 182 12.36 10.03 12.14
N GLY A 183 13.61 10.22 12.54
CA GLY A 183 14.85 10.01 11.76
C GLY A 183 14.77 9.25 10.42
N ALA A 184 15.25 8.01 10.42
CA ALA A 184 15.37 7.22 9.18
C ALA A 184 14.02 6.91 8.54
N ALA A 185 12.99 6.57 9.33
CA ALA A 185 11.66 6.23 8.84
C ALA A 185 10.93 7.40 8.16
N PHE A 186 11.02 8.60 8.73
CA PHE A 186 10.47 9.81 8.14
C PHE A 186 11.25 10.21 6.89
N SER A 187 12.59 10.19 6.95
CA SER A 187 13.41 10.48 5.77
C SER A 187 13.13 9.49 4.64
N TYR A 188 12.91 8.21 4.95
CA TYR A 188 12.54 7.20 3.96
C TYR A 188 11.16 7.51 3.36
N ALA A 189 10.15 7.77 4.20
CA ALA A 189 8.81 8.12 3.74
C ALA A 189 8.79 9.36 2.83
N VAL A 190 9.56 10.41 3.17
CA VAL A 190 9.68 11.61 2.34
C VAL A 190 10.36 11.30 1.00
N ARG A 191 11.44 10.53 0.99
CA ARG A 191 12.11 10.11 -0.26
C ARG A 191 11.22 9.24 -1.12
N TYR A 192 10.49 8.32 -0.51
CA TYR A 192 9.50 7.49 -1.17
C TYR A 192 8.44 8.36 -1.84
N LEU A 193 7.89 9.34 -1.12
CA LEU A 193 6.90 10.28 -1.62
C LEU A 193 7.43 11.11 -2.80
N ILE A 194 8.65 11.63 -2.70
CA ILE A 194 9.30 12.36 -3.79
C ILE A 194 9.51 11.45 -5.00
N ALA A 195 9.96 10.22 -4.80
CA ALA A 195 10.20 9.28 -5.89
C ALA A 195 8.89 8.86 -6.59
N THR A 196 7.80 8.63 -5.83
CA THR A 196 6.47 8.36 -6.41
C THR A 196 5.97 9.56 -7.21
N ALA A 197 6.10 10.78 -6.65
CA ALA A 197 5.77 12.02 -7.33
C ALA A 197 6.55 12.20 -8.65
N LEU A 198 7.86 11.95 -8.65
CA LEU A 198 8.71 12.04 -9.84
C LEU A 198 8.35 11.03 -10.93
N VAL A 199 7.92 9.82 -10.55
CA VAL A 199 7.41 8.81 -11.49
C VAL A 199 6.02 9.18 -12.00
N SER A 200 5.19 9.77 -11.12
CA SER A 200 3.79 10.08 -11.42
C SER A 200 3.64 11.12 -12.53
N ILE A 201 4.49 12.15 -12.56
CA ILE A 201 4.42 13.22 -13.57
C ILE A 201 4.53 12.67 -15.01
N PRO A 202 5.62 11.98 -15.41
CA PRO A 202 5.74 11.43 -16.76
C PRO A 202 4.72 10.32 -17.01
N ALA A 203 4.40 9.50 -16.01
CA ALA A 203 3.42 8.43 -16.16
C ALA A 203 2.03 9.00 -16.51
N THR A 204 1.58 10.02 -15.77
CA THR A 204 0.30 10.68 -16.02
C THR A 204 0.30 11.38 -17.38
N ALA A 205 1.39 12.11 -17.69
CA ALA A 205 1.53 12.79 -18.97
C ALA A 205 1.46 11.85 -20.18
N VAL A 206 1.99 10.63 -20.07
CA VAL A 206 2.00 9.65 -21.16
C VAL A 206 0.72 8.82 -21.19
N PHE A 207 0.33 8.23 -20.07
CA PHE A 207 -0.68 7.16 -20.05
C PHE A 207 -2.10 7.69 -19.91
N VAL A 208 -2.33 8.72 -19.09
CA VAL A 208 -3.68 9.22 -18.83
C VAL A 208 -4.22 10.00 -20.03
N ASN A 209 -3.34 10.73 -20.74
CA ASN A 209 -3.70 11.47 -21.96
C ASN A 209 -4.08 10.57 -23.16
N LEU A 210 -3.80 9.28 -23.09
CA LEU A 210 -4.18 8.29 -24.10
C LEU A 210 -5.54 7.63 -23.79
N GLY A 211 -6.27 8.13 -22.79
CA GLY A 211 -7.56 7.60 -22.37
C GLY A 211 -7.48 6.19 -21.80
N TYR A 212 -8.59 5.44 -21.87
CA TYR A 212 -8.67 4.08 -21.34
C TYR A 212 -7.53 3.12 -21.77
N PRO A 213 -7.16 3.00 -23.07
CA PRO A 213 -6.08 2.09 -23.47
C PRO A 213 -4.72 2.55 -22.95
N GLY A 214 -4.51 3.86 -22.83
CA GLY A 214 -3.34 4.46 -22.21
C GLY A 214 -3.20 4.10 -20.74
N THR A 215 -4.28 4.26 -19.97
CA THR A 215 -4.35 3.89 -18.56
C THR A 215 -4.02 2.41 -18.36
N LEU A 216 -4.60 1.52 -19.16
CA LEU A 216 -4.28 0.08 -19.10
C LEU A 216 -2.80 -0.20 -19.39
N ALA A 217 -2.23 0.44 -20.41
CA ALA A 217 -0.81 0.32 -20.71
C ALA A 217 0.06 0.84 -19.54
N GLY A 218 -0.34 1.95 -18.92
CA GLY A 218 0.30 2.49 -17.72
C GLY A 218 0.30 1.50 -16.57
N LEU A 219 -0.83 0.84 -16.29
CA LEU A 219 -0.90 -0.18 -15.23
C LEU A 219 0.06 -1.34 -15.46
N ILE A 220 0.23 -1.78 -16.70
CA ILE A 220 1.17 -2.86 -17.05
C ILE A 220 2.62 -2.38 -16.90
N LEU A 221 2.94 -1.21 -17.44
CA LEU A 221 4.31 -0.70 -17.50
C LEU A 221 4.82 -0.16 -16.16
N LEU A 222 3.93 0.28 -15.28
CA LEU A 222 4.27 0.73 -13.93
C LEU A 222 4.33 -0.40 -12.90
N ALA A 223 3.78 -1.57 -13.19
CA ALA A 223 3.80 -2.69 -12.25
C ALA A 223 5.23 -3.12 -11.83
N PRO A 224 6.24 -3.19 -12.73
CA PRO A 224 7.63 -3.42 -12.34
C PRO A 224 8.21 -2.28 -11.49
N VAL A 225 7.77 -1.04 -11.71
CA VAL A 225 8.20 0.10 -10.89
C VAL A 225 7.69 -0.07 -9.48
N GLY A 226 6.40 -0.39 -9.30
CA GLY A 226 5.82 -0.74 -8.01
C GLY A 226 6.60 -1.83 -7.27
N LEU A 227 6.98 -2.90 -7.97
CA LEU A 227 7.83 -3.96 -7.41
C LEU A 227 9.17 -3.45 -6.87
N VAL A 228 9.83 -2.52 -7.57
CA VAL A 228 11.09 -1.93 -7.09
C VAL A 228 10.87 -1.13 -5.80
N PHE A 229 9.77 -0.37 -5.71
CA PHE A 229 9.42 0.37 -4.49
C PHE A 229 9.15 -0.57 -3.31
N ASP A 230 8.44 -1.68 -3.55
CA ASP A 230 8.12 -2.66 -2.51
C ASP A 230 9.37 -3.42 -2.03
N ILE A 231 10.27 -3.81 -2.95
CA ILE A 231 11.58 -4.41 -2.61
C ILE A 231 12.42 -3.44 -1.79
N THR A 232 12.49 -2.17 -2.22
CA THR A 232 13.28 -1.15 -1.52
C THR A 232 12.74 -0.89 -0.12
N THR A 233 11.41 -0.92 0.03
CA THR A 233 10.75 -0.74 1.34
C THR A 233 11.01 -1.95 2.24
N MET A 234 10.92 -3.16 1.71
CA MET A 234 11.23 -4.36 2.47
C MET A 234 12.69 -4.34 2.97
N ALA A 235 13.65 -4.02 2.10
CA ALA A 235 15.06 -3.90 2.46
C ALA A 235 15.30 -2.82 3.53
N PHE A 236 14.68 -1.65 3.39
CA PHE A 236 14.75 -0.60 4.41
C PHE A 236 14.21 -1.06 5.77
N ILE A 237 13.11 -1.81 5.78
CA ILE A 237 12.53 -2.33 7.02
C ILE A 237 13.44 -3.39 7.66
N GLU A 238 14.04 -4.29 6.88
CA GLU A 238 15.02 -5.25 7.40
C GLU A 238 16.21 -4.54 8.06
N ASP A 239 16.80 -3.55 7.39
CA ASP A 239 17.89 -2.72 7.94
C ASP A 239 17.45 -2.02 9.25
N ALA A 240 16.26 -1.42 9.26
CA ALA A 240 15.73 -0.73 10.44
C ALA A 240 15.45 -1.69 11.61
N LEU A 241 15.07 -2.93 11.32
CA LEU A 241 14.86 -3.97 12.35
C LEU A 241 16.18 -4.45 12.94
N ASP A 242 17.24 -4.54 12.14
CA ASP A 242 18.58 -4.89 12.60
C ASP A 242 19.18 -3.81 13.50
N ASP A 243 19.01 -2.53 13.14
CA ASP A 243 19.47 -1.37 13.91
C ASP A 243 18.81 -1.23 15.30
N LEU A 244 17.57 -1.72 15.46
CA LEU A 244 16.87 -1.71 16.74
C LEU A 244 17.48 -2.69 17.79
N GLY A 245 18.48 -3.49 17.42
CA GLY A 245 19.26 -4.33 18.34
C GLY A 245 18.50 -5.53 18.94
N PRO A 246 19.20 -6.43 19.66
CA PRO A 246 18.63 -7.65 20.23
C PRO A 246 17.81 -7.43 21.51
N GLU A 247 17.93 -6.29 22.19
CA GLU A 247 17.22 -6.02 23.46
C GLU A 247 15.71 -5.83 23.26
N VAL A 248 15.30 -5.29 22.11
CA VAL A 248 13.87 -5.12 21.74
C VAL A 248 13.33 -6.34 20.97
N ARG A 249 14.15 -7.36 20.67
CA ARG A 249 13.73 -8.63 20.00
C ARG A 249 12.99 -9.61 20.93
N ARG A 250 13.06 -9.40 22.24
CA ARG A 250 12.55 -10.31 23.29
C ARG A 250 11.22 -9.86 23.93
N THR A 251 10.81 -8.63 23.70
CA THR A 251 9.51 -8.08 24.11
C THR A 251 8.52 -8.19 22.97
#